data_AF-A0A7Z2V3Q4-F1
#
_entry.id   AF-A0A7Z2V3Q4-F1
#
_cell.length_a   1.000
_cell.length_b   1.000
_cell.length_c   1.000
_cell.angle_alpha   90.00
_cell.angle_beta   90.00
_cell.angle_gamma   90.00
#
_symmetry.space_group_name_H-M   'P 1'
#
loop_
_entity.id
_entity.type
_entity.pdbx_description
1 polymer ?
#
loop_
_entity_poly.entity_id
_entity_poly.type
_entity_poly.pdbx_seq_one_letter_code
_entity_poly.pdbx_strand_id
1 'polypeptide(L)' 'MQGLLLGFATAVCSMLIVEGMMPFLAPARWKQLLVSLAQLTGRQVRIAGLVSMLIGTACLYLLR' A
#
# COMPACT_ATOMS: atom_id res chain seq x y z
N MET A 1 -3.31 7.77 27.96
CA MET A 1 -2.54 8.21 26.77
C MET A 1 -1.32 7.33 26.43
N GLN A 2 -0.82 6.47 27.33
CA GLN A 2 0.38 5.62 27.08
C GLN A 2 0.10 4.37 26.21
N GLY A 3 -1.09 3.77 26.31
CA GLY A 3 -1.45 2.57 25.52
C GLY A 3 -1.72 2.82 24.02
N LEU A 4 -2.14 4.03 23.64
CA LEU A 4 -2.42 4.39 22.24
C LEU A 4 -1.13 4.50 21.41
N LEU A 5 -0.09 5.11 21.97
CA LEU A 5 1.22 5.25 21.33
C LEU A 5 1.88 3.89 21.09
N LEU A 6 1.76 2.97 22.05
CA LEU A 6 2.28 1.62 21.90
C LEU A 6 1.54 0.87 20.78
N GLY A 7 0.21 0.93 20.76
CA GLY A 7 -0.59 0.29 19.70
C GLY A 7 -0.28 0.82 18.31
N PHE A 8 -0.08 2.14 18.19
CA PHE A 8 0.30 2.76 16.91
C PHE A 8 1.69 2.32 16.46
N ALA A 9 2.66 2.30 17.38
CA ALA A 9 4.02 1.83 17.09
C ALA A 9 4.02 0.36 16.64
N THR A 10 3.26 -0.52 17.30
CA THR A 10 3.14 -1.93 16.92
C THR A 10 2.49 -2.11 15.54
N ALA A 11 1.45 -1.33 15.23
CA ALA A 11 0.81 -1.36 13.91
C ALA A 11 1.78 -0.94 12.81
N VAL A 12 2.54 0.15 13.02
CA VAL A 12 3.55 0.63 12.07
C VAL A 12 4.67 -0.38 11.89
N CYS A 13 5.20 -0.96 12.98
CA CYS A 13 6.22 -2.01 12.91
C CYS A 13 5.73 -3.23 12.12
N SER A 14 4.49 -3.68 12.37
CA SER A 14 3.91 -4.82 11.64
C SER A 14 3.76 -4.52 10.15
N MET A 15 3.35 -3.29 9.80
CA MET A 15 3.25 -2.86 8.40
C MET A 15 4.63 -2.81 7.72
N LEU A 16 5.67 -2.31 8.41
CA LEU A 16 7.05 -2.30 7.91
C LEU A 16 7.60 -3.71 7.68
N ILE A 17 7.32 -4.63 8.60
CA ILE A 17 7.74 -6.03 8.47
C ILE A 17 7.11 -6.63 7.20
N VAL A 18 5.80 -6.48 7.02
CA VAL A 18 5.09 -7.02 5.85
C VAL A 18 5.57 -6.37 4.54
N GLU A 19 5.73 -5.05 4.51
CA GLU A 19 6.29 -4.33 3.35
C GLU A 19 7.73 -4.75 3.04
N GLY A 20 8.55 -5.03 4.04
CA GLY A 20 9.94 -5.47 3.89
C GLY A 20 10.10 -6.95 3.52
N MET A 21 9.13 -7.80 3.83
CA MET A 21 9.18 -9.24 3.54
C MET A 21 9.20 -9.54 2.03
N MET A 22 8.36 -8.87 1.24
CA MET A 22 8.31 -9.05 -0.23
C MET A 22 9.65 -8.76 -0.95
N PRO A 23 10.30 -7.59 -0.74
CA PRO A 23 11.59 -7.31 -1.37
C PRO A 23 12.72 -8.21 -0.84
N PHE A 24 12.62 -8.72 0.39
CA PHE A 24 13.63 -9.61 0.98
C PHE A 24 13.52 -11.06 0.47
N LEU A 25 12.32 -11.63 0.43
CA LEU A 25 12.08 -13.02 0.02
C LEU A 25 12.21 -13.23 -1.49
N ALA A 26 11.79 -12.26 -2.31
CA ALA A 26 11.77 -12.39 -3.76
C ALA A 26 12.16 -11.09 -4.50
N PRO A 27 13.42 -10.64 -4.37
CA PRO A 27 13.88 -9.35 -4.91
C PRO A 27 13.73 -9.24 -6.44
N ALA A 28 13.91 -10.35 -7.17
CA ALA A 28 13.76 -10.36 -8.62
C ALA A 28 12.30 -10.15 -9.06
N ARG A 29 11.36 -10.84 -8.41
CA ARG A 29 9.91 -10.69 -8.69
C ARG A 29 9.42 -9.30 -8.31
N TRP A 30 9.87 -8.78 -7.16
CA TRP A 30 9.57 -7.42 -6.73
C TRP A 30 10.05 -6.36 -7.72
N LYS A 31 11.30 -6.49 -8.22
CA LYS A 31 11.81 -5.60 -9.28
C LYS A 31 10.98 -5.70 -10.57
N GLN A 32 10.59 -6.90 -11.00
CA GLN A 32 9.76 -7.06 -12.21
C GLN A 32 8.38 -6.41 -12.05
N LEU A 33 7.76 -6.52 -10.88
CA LEU A 33 6.52 -5.81 -10.54
C LEU A 33 6.71 -4.29 -10.64
N LEU A 34 7.74 -3.76 -9.99
CA LEU A 34 8.05 -2.32 -10.03
C LEU A 34 8.35 -1.82 -11.45
N VAL A 35 9.10 -2.57 -12.25
CA VAL A 35 9.36 -2.23 -13.65
C VAL A 35 8.06 -2.23 -14.44
N SER A 36 7.20 -3.23 -14.25
CA SER A 36 5.89 -3.30 -14.93
C SER A 36 4.99 -2.10 -14.56
N LEU A 37 5.03 -1.67 -13.29
CA LEU A 37 4.33 -0.48 -12.82
C LEU A 37 4.95 0.81 -13.38
N ALA A 38 6.27 0.88 -13.50
CA ALA A 38 6.99 2.02 -14.08
C ALA A 38 6.79 2.15 -15.59
N GLN A 39 6.45 1.05 -16.29
CA GLN A 39 6.08 1.05 -17.71
C GLN A 39 4.65 1.58 -17.93
N LEU A 40 3.83 1.74 -16.87
CA LEU A 40 2.52 2.36 -17.00
C LEU A 40 2.70 3.83 -17.37
N THR A 41 1.97 4.28 -18.40
CA THR A 41 1.96 5.69 -18.77
C THR A 41 1.38 6.54 -17.63
N GLY A 42 1.86 7.77 -17.46
CA GLY A 42 1.42 8.64 -16.36
C GLY A 42 -0.11 8.84 -16.28
N ARG A 43 -0.84 8.71 -17.39
CA ARG A 43 -2.32 8.70 -17.42
C ARG A 43 -2.91 7.46 -16.74
N GLN A 44 -2.36 6.27 -16.96
CA GLN A 44 -2.85 5.03 -16.36
C GLN A 44 -2.66 5.04 -14.84
N VAL A 45 -1.50 5.50 -14.36
CA VAL A 45 -1.22 5.67 -12.92
C VAL A 45 -2.21 6.63 -12.27
N ARG A 46 -2.52 7.75 -12.93
CA ARG A 46 -3.50 8.72 -12.43
C ARG A 46 -4.92 8.14 -12.36
N ILE A 47 -5.35 7.40 -13.39
CA ILE A 47 -6.68 6.76 -13.39
C ILE A 47 -6.76 5.67 -12.32
N ALA A 48 -5.72 4.84 -12.18
CA ALA A 48 -5.65 3.82 -11.12
C ALA A 48 -5.75 4.46 -9.73
N GLY A 49 -5.04 5.58 -9.52
CA GLY A 49 -5.15 6.37 -8.29
C GLY A 49 -6.56 6.92 -8.06
N LEU A 50 -7.21 7.45 -9.10
CA LEU A 50 -8.58 7.99 -9.04
C LEU A 50 -9.60 6.89 -8.69
N VAL A 51 -9.49 5.72 -9.32
CA VAL A 51 -10.33 4.55 -9.02
C VAL A 51 -10.11 4.08 -7.59
N SER A 52 -8.86 4.00 -7.13
CA SER A 52 -8.53 3.64 -5.74
C SER A 52 -9.14 4.63 -4.73
N MET A 53 -9.02 5.93 -4.98
CA MET A 53 -9.64 6.97 -4.14
C MET A 53 -11.17 6.84 -4.09
N LEU A 54 -11.81 6.58 -5.23
CA LEU A 54 -13.26 6.39 -5.30
C LEU A 54 -13.71 5.13 -4.57
N ILE A 55 -13.02 4.01 -4.76
CA ILE A 55 -13.30 2.75 -4.05
C ILE A 55 -13.13 2.96 -2.55
N GLY A 56 -12.04 3.59 -2.11
CA GLY A 56 -11.80 3.89 -0.70
C GLY A 56 -12.90 4.75 -0.09
N THR A 57 -13.34 5.77 -0.83
CA THR A 57 -14.44 6.65 -0.41
C THR A 57 -15.77 5.91 -0.36
N ALA A 58 -16.08 5.10 -1.37
CA ALA A 58 -17.29 4.29 -1.42
C ALA A 58 -17.33 3.25 -0.29
N CYS A 59 -16.21 2.59 -0.01
CA CYS A 59 -16.08 1.65 1.10
C CYS A 59 -16.30 2.33 2.45
N LEU A 60 -15.73 3.52 2.65
CA LEU A 60 -15.96 4.34 3.83
C LEU A 60 -17.44 4.73 3.99
N TYR A 61 -18.13 5.01 2.88
CA TYR A 61 -19.55 5.34 2.87
C TYR A 61 -20.46 4.13 3.08
N LEU A 62 -20.01 2.91 2.73
CA LEU A 62 -20.76 1.67 2.97
C LEU A 62 -20.57 1.14 4.41
N LEU A 63 -19.42 1.41 5.03
CA LEU A 63 -19.09 1.01 6.40
C LEU A 63 -19.55 2.03 7.46
N ARG A 64 -19.92 3.25 7.05
CA ARG A 64 -20.56 4.26 7.90
C ARG A 64 -22.06 4.26 7.69
#